data_AF-A0A2H9N2Y4-F1
#
_entry.id   AF-A0A2H9N2Y4-F1
#
_cell.length_a   1.000
_cell.length_b   1.000
_cell.length_c   1.000
_cell.angle_alpha   90.00
_cell.angle_beta   90.00
_cell.angle_gamma   90.00
#
_symmetry.space_group_name_H-M   'P 1'
#
loop_
_entity.id
_entity.type
_entity.pdbx_description
1 polymer ?
#
loop_
_entity_poly.entity_id
_entity_poly.type
_entity_poly.pdbx_seq_one_letter_code
_entity_poly.pdbx_strand_id
1 'polypeptide(L)'
;MLDIKFIRQNPNKVKEGCKNKRVEVDIDRLLEVDKKRRETLQALEDIRSQKNKANKEIQEAKNKKEKDKIILKMRELDKNSDRLTKTLKELEGEFNNLMLQIPNLPLADVPIGGDERDNVVLREWGEKPKFAEHSLISRP
;
A
#
# COMPACT_ATOMS: atom_id res chain seq x y z
N MET A 1 -7.19 6.58 2.19
CA MET A 1 -6.11 5.83 1.53
C MET A 1 -6.56 5.51 0.13
N LEU A 2 -5.70 5.72 -0.86
CA LEU A 2 -5.98 5.32 -2.24
C LEU A 2 -6.20 3.80 -2.33
N ASP A 3 -7.03 3.34 -3.25
CA ASP A 3 -7.18 1.89 -3.47
C ASP A 3 -5.95 1.36 -4.23
N ILE A 4 -5.35 0.28 -3.73
CA ILE A 4 -4.23 -0.41 -4.41
C ILE A 4 -4.62 -0.87 -5.82
N LYS A 5 -5.89 -1.18 -6.07
CA LYS A 5 -6.39 -1.51 -7.41
C LYS A 5 -6.22 -0.33 -8.36
N PHE A 6 -6.51 0.88 -7.90
CA PHE A 6 -6.35 2.09 -8.70
C PHE A 6 -4.87 2.34 -9.02
N ILE A 7 -3.99 2.19 -8.03
CA ILE A 7 -2.54 2.35 -8.21
C ILE A 7 -1.99 1.34 -9.22
N ARG A 8 -2.47 0.09 -9.17
CA ARG A 8 -2.09 -0.97 -10.12
C ARG A 8 -2.54 -0.67 -11.55
N GLN A 9 -3.72 -0.10 -11.73
CA GLN A 9 -4.27 0.23 -13.04
C GLN A 9 -3.72 1.53 -13.61
N ASN A 10 -3.35 2.49 -12.75
CA ASN A 10 -2.93 3.83 -13.15
C ASN A 10 -1.61 4.27 -12.47
N PRO A 11 -0.53 3.48 -12.53
CA PRO A 11 0.70 3.79 -11.78
C PRO A 11 1.30 5.14 -12.16
N ASN A 12 1.26 5.49 -13.45
CA ASN A 12 1.78 6.77 -13.95
C ASN A 12 1.03 7.98 -13.38
N LYS A 13 -0.31 7.91 -13.29
CA LYS A 13 -1.12 9.00 -12.71
C LYS A 13 -0.80 9.20 -11.23
N VAL A 14 -0.54 8.13 -10.49
CA VAL A 14 -0.17 8.22 -9.08
C VAL A 14 1.23 8.80 -8.92
N LYS A 15 2.18 8.44 -9.79
CA LYS A 15 3.53 9.03 -9.81
C LYS A 15 3.49 10.53 -10.06
N GLU A 16 2.72 10.96 -11.06
CA GLU A 16 2.52 12.39 -11.35
C GLU A 16 1.85 13.12 -10.18
N GLY A 17 0.81 12.54 -9.58
CA GLY A 17 0.15 13.14 -8.42
C GLY A 17 1.05 13.28 -7.19
N CYS A 18 1.95 12.30 -6.95
CA CYS A 18 2.96 12.38 -5.89
C CYS A 18 3.99 13.47 -6.20
N LYS A 19 4.46 13.56 -7.45
CA LYS A 19 5.38 14.61 -7.91
C LYS A 19 4.78 16.01 -7.75
N ASN A 20 3.52 16.19 -8.12
CA ASN A 20 2.81 17.46 -7.97
C ASN A 20 2.68 17.89 -6.50
N LYS A 21 2.59 16.93 -5.58
CA LYS A 21 2.56 17.18 -4.14
C LYS A 21 3.94 17.21 -3.48
N ARG A 22 5.02 17.12 -4.27
CA ARG A 22 6.42 17.05 -3.81
C ARG A 22 6.65 15.94 -2.76
N VAL A 23 5.93 14.82 -2.89
CA VAL A 23 6.11 13.64 -2.03
C VAL A 23 6.90 12.61 -2.80
N GLU A 24 8.07 12.24 -2.27
CA GLU A 24 8.85 11.12 -2.78
C GLU A 24 8.26 9.80 -2.25
N VAL A 25 7.57 9.07 -3.12
CA VAL A 25 7.10 7.71 -2.83
C VAL A 25 7.54 6.78 -3.94
N ASP A 26 8.14 5.65 -3.56
CA ASP A 26 8.54 4.62 -4.50
C ASP A 26 7.34 3.73 -4.87
N ILE A 27 6.63 4.16 -5.92
CA ILE A 27 5.46 3.43 -6.44
C ILE A 27 5.88 2.12 -7.11
N ASP A 28 7.07 2.06 -7.71
CA ASP A 28 7.57 0.83 -8.32
C ASP A 28 7.81 -0.22 -7.24
N ARG A 29 8.45 0.17 -6.14
CA ARG A 29 8.62 -0.70 -4.98
C ARG A 29 7.30 -1.15 -4.38
N LEU A 30 6.31 -0.26 -4.25
CA LEU A 30 4.97 -0.64 -3.78
C LEU A 30 4.35 -1.75 -4.65
N LEU A 31 4.45 -1.62 -5.98
CA LEU A 31 3.90 -2.60 -6.92
C LEU A 31 4.65 -3.94 -6.85
N GLU A 32 5.97 -3.90 -6.68
CA GLU A 32 6.77 -5.11 -6.44
C GLU A 32 6.36 -5.83 -5.16
N VAL A 33 6.22 -5.09 -4.05
CA VAL A 33 5.80 -5.63 -2.76
C VAL A 33 4.38 -6.19 -2.85
N ASP A 34 3.44 -5.50 -3.51
CA ASP A 34 2.09 -6.02 -3.77
C ASP A 34 2.11 -7.32 -4.57
N LYS A 35 2.97 -7.41 -5.60
CA LYS A 35 3.13 -8.62 -6.40
C LYS A 35 3.65 -9.78 -5.55
N LYS A 36 4.76 -9.58 -4.83
CA LYS A 36 5.35 -10.59 -3.94
C LYS A 36 4.37 -11.04 -2.86
N ARG A 37 3.59 -10.12 -2.29
CA ARG A 37 2.56 -10.44 -1.29
C ARG A 37 1.51 -11.39 -1.86
N ARG A 38 1.01 -11.11 -3.07
CA ARG A 38 0.02 -11.96 -3.76
C ARG A 38 0.58 -13.34 -4.11
N GLU A 39 1.82 -13.39 -4.61
CA GLU A 39 2.50 -14.65 -4.90
C GLU A 39 2.72 -15.50 -3.63
N THR A 40 3.11 -14.85 -2.52
CA THR A 40 3.30 -15.53 -1.24
C THR A 40 1.98 -16.08 -0.68
N LEU A 41 0.89 -15.32 -0.79
CA LEU A 41 -0.47 -15.77 -0.44
C LEU A 41 -0.89 -16.98 -1.28
N GLN A 42 -0.64 -16.93 -2.59
CA GLN A 42 -0.96 -18.06 -3.48
C GLN A 42 -0.18 -19.32 -3.09
N ALA A 43 1.13 -19.17 -2.82
CA ALA A 43 1.97 -20.29 -2.40
C ALA A 43 1.50 -20.91 -1.06
N LEU A 44 1.01 -20.10 -0.11
CA LEU A 44 0.42 -20.59 1.13
C LEU A 44 -0.86 -21.39 0.88
N GLU A 45 -1.75 -20.94 0.00
CA GLU A 45 -2.95 -21.68 -0.40
C GLU A 45 -2.60 -22.99 -1.11
N ASP A 46 -1.57 -22.99 -1.96
CA ASP A 46 -1.08 -24.20 -2.63
C ASP A 46 -0.54 -25.22 -1.60
N ILE A 47 0.21 -24.76 -0.59
CA ILE A 47 0.67 -25.62 0.52
C ILE A 47 -0.51 -26.19 1.30
N ARG A 48 -1.54 -25.37 1.57
CA ARG A 48 -2.76 -25.82 2.26
C ARG A 48 -3.47 -26.91 1.46
N SER A 49 -3.57 -26.75 0.15
CA SER A 49 -4.11 -27.77 -0.76
C SER A 49 -3.28 -29.05 -0.74
N GLN A 50 -1.95 -28.95 -0.77
CA GLN A 50 -1.04 -30.09 -0.68
C GLN A 50 -1.18 -30.84 0.66
N LYS A 51 -1.30 -30.13 1.78
CA LYS A 51 -1.54 -30.74 3.10
C LYS A 51 -2.88 -31.49 3.16
N ASN A 52 -3.93 -30.93 2.55
CA ASN A 52 -5.23 -31.60 2.49
C ASN A 52 -5.15 -32.89 1.65
N LYS A 53 -4.41 -32.88 0.55
CA LYS A 53 -4.14 -34.10 -0.26
C LYS A 53 -3.34 -35.13 0.53
N ALA A 54 -2.25 -34.70 1.17
CA ALA A 54 -1.41 -35.57 2.00
C ALA A 54 -2.21 -36.23 3.13
N ASN A 55 -3.14 -35.51 3.77
CA ASN A 55 -4.02 -36.10 4.78
C ASN A 55 -4.91 -37.22 4.23
N LYS A 56 -5.44 -37.09 3.02
CA LYS A 56 -6.20 -38.15 2.35
C LYS A 56 -5.32 -39.35 2.02
N GLU A 57 -4.13 -39.09 1.48
CA GLU A 57 -3.14 -40.14 1.18
C GLU A 57 -2.72 -40.92 2.44
N ILE A 58 -2.63 -40.26 3.61
CA ILE A 58 -2.35 -40.94 4.89
C ILE A 58 -3.48 -41.90 5.29
N GLN A 59 -4.75 -41.52 5.04
CA GLN A 59 -5.90 -42.37 5.34
C GLN A 59 -5.96 -43.59 4.40
N GLU A 60 -5.59 -43.41 3.14
CA GLU A 60 -5.58 -44.47 2.11
C GLU A 60 -4.33 -45.38 2.17
N ALA A 61 -3.24 -44.92 2.80
CA ALA A 61 -2.00 -45.65 2.91
C ALA A 61 -2.17 -46.97 3.69
N LYS A 62 -1.76 -48.07 3.06
CA LYS A 62 -1.95 -49.44 3.58
C LYS A 62 -0.84 -49.86 4.53
N ASN A 63 0.36 -49.29 4.36
CA ASN A 63 1.56 -49.70 5.07
C ASN A 63 2.20 -48.55 5.86
N LYS A 64 2.81 -48.87 7.01
CA LYS A 64 3.45 -47.87 7.90
C LYS A 64 4.54 -47.05 7.20
N LYS A 65 5.35 -47.69 6.33
CA LYS A 65 6.41 -47.00 5.56
C LYS A 65 5.88 -45.92 4.61
N GLU A 66 4.68 -46.10 4.04
CA GLU A 66 4.05 -45.09 3.17
C GLU A 66 3.54 -43.91 3.99
N LYS A 67 2.90 -44.19 5.14
CA LYS A 67 2.47 -43.16 6.09
C LYS A 67 3.65 -42.32 6.57
N ASP A 68 4.75 -42.96 6.96
CA ASP A 68 5.96 -42.27 7.43
C ASP A 68 6.55 -41.33 6.35
N LYS A 69 6.56 -41.75 5.08
CA LYS A 69 7.00 -40.90 3.96
C LYS A 69 6.11 -39.67 3.77
N ILE A 70 4.79 -39.82 3.87
CA ILE A 70 3.84 -38.71 3.70
C ILE A 70 3.96 -37.75 4.89
N ILE A 71 4.11 -38.25 6.11
CA ILE A 71 4.32 -37.45 7.32
C ILE A 71 5.61 -36.62 7.21
N LEU A 72 6.69 -37.18 6.66
CA LEU A 72 7.94 -36.44 6.40
C LEU A 72 7.71 -35.28 5.42
N LYS A 73 7.01 -35.52 4.31
CA LYS A 73 6.63 -34.46 3.36
C LYS A 73 5.78 -33.37 4.01
N MET A 74 4.82 -33.75 4.86
CA MET A 74 4.01 -32.76 5.59
C MET A 74 4.84 -31.87 6.50
N ARG A 75 5.85 -32.42 7.19
CA ARG A 75 6.77 -31.63 8.02
C ARG A 75 7.58 -30.62 7.20
N GLU A 76 7.97 -30.96 5.97
CA GLU A 76 8.63 -30.02 5.06
C GLU A 76 7.67 -28.92 4.60
N LEU A 77 6.43 -29.27 4.29
CA LEU A 77 5.37 -28.31 3.95
C LEU A 77 5.08 -27.35 5.12
N ASP A 78 5.08 -27.84 6.36
CA ASP A 78 4.90 -27.01 7.56
C ASP A 78 6.04 -26.00 7.71
N LYS A 79 7.29 -26.43 7.57
CA LYS A 79 8.45 -25.53 7.60
C LYS A 79 8.39 -24.46 6.50
N ASN A 80 7.98 -24.84 5.30
CA ASN A 80 7.82 -23.91 4.18
C ASN A 80 6.67 -22.93 4.43
N SER A 81 5.55 -23.41 4.99
CA SER A 81 4.41 -22.58 5.39
C SER A 81 4.83 -21.54 6.43
N ASP A 82 5.57 -21.94 7.46
CA ASP A 82 6.05 -21.03 8.51
C ASP A 82 6.97 -19.96 7.93
N ARG A 83 7.88 -20.34 7.02
CA ARG A 83 8.77 -19.39 6.33
C ARG A 83 7.98 -18.39 5.50
N LEU A 84 7.06 -18.86 4.67
CA LEU A 84 6.23 -17.99 3.82
C LEU A 84 5.32 -17.09 4.66
N THR A 85 4.82 -17.57 5.80
CA THR A 85 3.99 -16.76 6.71
C THR A 85 4.78 -15.62 7.33
N LYS A 86 6.05 -15.84 7.70
CA LYS A 86 6.95 -14.77 8.16
C LYS A 86 7.22 -13.76 7.06
N THR A 87 7.59 -14.23 5.87
CA THR A 87 7.80 -13.36 4.70
C THR A 87 6.55 -12.56 4.35
N LEU A 88 5.35 -13.16 4.45
CA LEU A 88 4.11 -12.47 4.22
C LEU A 88 3.91 -11.31 5.21
N LYS A 89 4.17 -11.53 6.51
CA LYS A 89 4.08 -10.47 7.53
C LYS A 89 5.06 -9.33 7.28
N GLU A 90 6.28 -9.64 6.87
CA GLU A 90 7.29 -8.64 6.51
C GLU A 90 6.82 -7.81 5.31
N LEU A 91 6.34 -8.47 4.24
CA LEU A 91 5.80 -7.81 3.05
C LEU A 91 4.54 -6.99 3.35
N GLU A 92 3.67 -7.44 4.26
CA GLU A 92 2.51 -6.68 4.72
C GLU A 92 2.91 -5.42 5.48
N GLY A 93 3.91 -5.51 6.35
CA GLY A 93 4.47 -4.36 7.05
C GLY A 93 5.06 -3.34 6.08
N GLU A 94 5.90 -3.80 5.14
CA GLU A 94 6.49 -2.95 4.10
C GLU A 94 5.40 -2.31 3.22
N PHE A 95 4.41 -3.10 2.79
CA PHE A 95 3.28 -2.63 2.00
C PHE A 95 2.50 -1.53 2.73
N ASN A 96 2.15 -1.74 4.01
CA ASN A 96 1.39 -0.78 4.78
C ASN A 96 2.17 0.53 4.98
N ASN A 97 3.47 0.44 5.23
CA ASN A 97 4.33 1.63 5.37
C ASN A 97 4.38 2.43 4.07
N LEU A 98 4.57 1.77 2.93
CA LEU A 98 4.56 2.44 1.61
C LEU A 98 3.19 3.03 1.30
N MET A 99 2.10 2.32 1.64
CA MET A 99 0.74 2.79 1.40
C MET A 99 0.37 4.02 2.25
N LEU A 100 0.92 4.12 3.47
CA LEU A 100 0.75 5.29 4.35
C LEU A 100 1.45 6.54 3.83
N GLN A 101 2.54 6.38 3.08
CA GLN A 101 3.26 7.49 2.48
C GLN A 101 2.54 8.08 1.26
N ILE A 102 1.61 7.33 0.65
CA ILE A 102 0.89 7.78 -0.56
C ILE A 102 -0.18 8.80 -0.18
N PRO A 103 -0.05 10.07 -0.61
CA PRO A 103 -1.07 11.07 -0.38
C PRO A 103 -2.33 10.73 -1.20
N ASN A 104 -3.49 11.26 -0.81
CA ASN A 104 -4.65 11.25 -1.70
C ASN A 104 -4.31 11.99 -3.01
N LEU A 105 -4.73 11.46 -4.15
CA LEU A 105 -4.53 12.11 -5.44
C LEU A 105 -5.26 13.47 -5.48
N PRO A 106 -4.65 14.51 -6.08
CA PRO A 106 -5.39 15.74 -6.37
C PRO A 106 -6.53 15.45 -7.36
N LEU A 107 -7.69 16.07 -7.12
CA LEU A 107 -8.80 16.05 -8.08
C LEU A 107 -8.37 16.81 -9.35
N ALA A 108 -8.92 16.44 -10.51
CA ALA A 108 -8.55 17.02 -11.81
C ALA A 108 -8.77 18.55 -11.90
N ASP A 109 -9.71 19.08 -11.11
CA ASP A 109 -10.03 20.51 -11.02
C ASP A 109 -9.16 21.29 -10.03
N VAL A 110 -8.22 20.65 -9.32
CA VAL A 110 -7.33 21.36 -8.39
C VAL A 110 -6.17 21.96 -9.19
N PRO A 111 -6.04 23.30 -9.24
CA PRO A 111 -4.94 23.94 -9.95
C PRO A 111 -3.60 23.47 -9.36
N ILE A 112 -2.66 23.13 -10.24
CA ILE A 112 -1.32 22.70 -9.86
C ILE A 112 -0.56 23.93 -9.39
N GLY A 113 -0.57 24.18 -8.08
CA GLY A 113 0.16 25.27 -7.42
C GLY A 113 1.36 24.75 -6.66
N GLY A 114 2.52 25.39 -6.85
CA GLY A 114 3.77 25.03 -6.21
C GLY A 114 3.92 25.60 -4.79
N ASP A 115 3.21 26.68 -4.45
CA ASP A 115 3.21 27.31 -3.13
C ASP A 115 1.86 28.03 -2.88
N GLU A 116 1.66 28.58 -1.68
CA GLU A 116 0.46 29.34 -1.28
C GLU A 116 0.11 30.52 -2.22
N ARG A 117 1.09 30.97 -3.01
CA ARG A 117 0.94 32.06 -4.00
C ARG A 117 0.14 31.66 -5.24
N ASP A 118 0.01 30.37 -5.50
CA ASP A 118 -0.75 29.83 -6.64
C ASP A 118 -2.21 29.48 -6.26
N ASN A 119 -2.61 29.76 -5.02
CA ASN A 119 -3.98 29.52 -4.56
C ASN A 119 -4.94 30.50 -5.23
N VAL A 120 -5.86 29.96 -6.01
CA VAL A 120 -6.94 30.74 -6.63
C VAL A 120 -8.03 31.00 -5.60
N VAL A 121 -8.28 32.27 -5.29
CA VAL A 121 -9.39 32.68 -4.43
C VAL A 121 -10.70 32.51 -5.20
N LEU A 122 -11.48 31.48 -4.85
CA LEU A 122 -12.74 31.15 -5.53
C LEU A 122 -13.88 32.11 -5.19
N ARG A 123 -13.86 32.70 -3.99
CA ARG A 123 -14.86 33.67 -3.51
C ARG A 123 -14.33 34.38 -2.27
N GLU A 124 -14.45 35.70 -2.23
CA GLU A 124 -14.39 36.48 -0.99
C GLU A 124 -15.82 36.88 -0.59
N TRP A 125 -16.11 36.94 0.71
CA TRP A 125 -17.42 37.39 1.22
C TRP A 125 -17.22 38.37 2.38
N GLY A 126 -17.88 39.53 2.29
CA GLY A 126 -17.66 40.69 3.16
C GLY A 126 -16.71 41.73 2.53
N GLU A 127 -16.74 42.97 3.03
CA GLU A 127 -15.78 44.02 2.65
C GLU A 127 -14.66 44.12 3.70
N LYS A 128 -13.41 44.20 3.25
CA LYS A 128 -12.28 44.44 4.16
C LYS A 128 -12.46 45.84 4.78
N PRO A 129 -12.41 45.99 6.12
CA PRO A 129 -12.58 47.29 6.76
C PRO A 129 -11.48 48.23 6.28
N LYS A 130 -11.87 49.39 5.75
CA LYS A 130 -10.94 50.46 5.40
C LYS A 130 -10.51 51.16 6.69
N PHE A 131 -9.31 50.87 7.16
CA PHE A 131 -8.68 51.68 8.20
C PHE A 131 -8.20 52.97 7.54
N ALA A 132 -8.75 54.11 7.95
CA ALA A 132 -8.16 55.40 7.63
C ALA A 132 -6.75 55.41 8.25
N GLU A 133 -5.73 55.72 7.45
CA GLU A 133 -4.39 55.98 7.96
C GLU A 133 -4.52 57.01 9.07
N HIS A 134 -4.22 56.58 10.30
CA HIS A 134 -4.11 57.52 11.40
C HIS A 134 -2.96 58.44 11.01
N SER A 135 -3.29 59.65 10.55
CA SER A 135 -2.35 60.74 10.48
C SER A 135 -1.69 60.79 11.85
N LEU A 136 -0.43 60.39 11.92
CA LEU A 136 0.44 60.72 13.03
C LEU A 136 0.55 62.25 13.00
N ILE A 137 -0.43 62.92 13.63
CA ILE A 137 -0.33 64.32 13.98
C ILE A 137 0.76 64.34 15.05
N SER A 138 1.98 64.60 14.59
CA SER A 138 3.06 65.13 15.41
C SER A 138 2.48 66.34 16.13
N ARG A 139 2.16 66.19 17.42
CA ARG A 139 1.86 67.32 18.28
C ARG A 139 3.19 68.03 18.62
N PRO A 140 3.22 69.38 18.59
CA PRO A 140 4.41 70.17 18.93
C PRO A 140 4.78 70.05 20.41
#